data_AF-A0A2H3BSP0-F1
#
_entry.id   AF-A0A2H3BSP0-F1
#
_cell.length_a   1.000
_cell.length_b   1.000
_cell.length_c   1.000
_cell.angle_alpha   90.00
_cell.angle_beta   90.00
_cell.angle_gamma   90.00
#
_symmetry.space_group_name_H-M   'P 1'
#
loop_
_entity.id
_entity.type
_entity.pdbx_description
1 polymer ?
#
loop_
_entity_poly.entity_id
_entity_poly.type
_entity_poly.pdbx_seq_one_letter_code
_entity_poly.pdbx_strand_id
1 'polypeptide(L)'
;MLHYYLAVSVFLPCFLYANALPGHRISIVSRHSLQGDPDACTFNSTFLQAEHTLISGKYQYASLFIQGVPIPDPDNYYTSNDTSSSNAPILPNPISAIIKPVVANLTDFVDGVIDVLYYSSINIGTPFQTLTVDIDTGSADLWFPEHCPSCIRDQFVPDESSSYVNKRRKFSVVYGSGSVKGVLATETVMLAGVTVQNQTFGAVSRTTDDFNYFPNDGLLGMAFGSIARCKQPTLFENMMAAGLVEARMFSVHLTRKREKGSELCLGCWDATKAREKPLYIAVKSETYWTVFMDAVIVGQQQKSLASLKLNAVIDTGTTLIYASRLVTEQLYMMIPGSSPADDVGQGMYKYPCDSEVNIALVFDGHKFPIDRRDFVLGKVDANSSYCVGGVLSHDGSGLDANLVIVGAVFIKSYYTTFDYGPRSGKARIGFAKSINQDIIS
;
A
#
# COMPACT_ATOMS: atom_id res chain seq x y z
N MET A 1 -50.46 -35.23 -0.59
CA MET A 1 -49.33 -34.46 -1.15
C MET A 1 -48.56 -33.84 0.01
N LEU A 2 -47.49 -34.49 0.46
CA LEU A 2 -46.52 -33.93 1.40
C LEU A 2 -45.53 -33.09 0.58
N HIS A 3 -45.34 -31.82 0.92
CA HIS A 3 -44.16 -31.05 0.48
C HIS A 3 -43.30 -30.77 1.72
N TYR A 4 -42.11 -31.37 1.75
CA TYR A 4 -41.07 -31.13 2.74
C TYR A 4 -40.49 -29.73 2.54
N TYR A 5 -40.49 -28.91 3.60
CA TYR A 5 -39.58 -27.77 3.71
C TYR A 5 -38.23 -28.31 4.19
N LEU A 6 -37.22 -28.29 3.32
CA LEU A 6 -35.82 -28.39 3.76
C LEU A 6 -35.39 -26.99 4.22
N ALA A 7 -35.30 -26.79 5.54
CA ALA A 7 -34.55 -25.69 6.11
C ALA A 7 -33.06 -26.00 5.91
N VAL A 8 -32.42 -25.35 4.93
CA VAL A 8 -30.95 -25.33 4.86
C VAL A 8 -30.48 -24.12 5.65
N SER A 9 -30.16 -24.34 6.93
CA SER A 9 -29.38 -23.42 7.74
C SER A 9 -27.93 -23.42 7.23
N VAL A 10 -27.58 -22.53 6.30
CA VAL A 10 -26.18 -22.35 5.88
C VAL A 10 -25.52 -21.33 6.81
N PHE A 11 -24.96 -21.82 7.92
CA PHE A 11 -23.85 -21.15 8.60
C PHE A 11 -22.56 -21.51 7.84
N LEU A 12 -22.25 -20.83 6.75
CA LEU A 12 -20.91 -20.86 6.15
C LEU A 12 -20.56 -19.46 5.63
N PRO A 13 -19.64 -18.72 6.29
CA PRO A 13 -19.26 -17.39 5.85
C PRO A 13 -18.38 -17.39 4.58
N CYS A 14 -17.87 -18.53 4.09
CA CYS A 14 -16.73 -18.54 3.16
C CYS A 14 -16.93 -19.26 1.81
N PHE A 15 -18.17 -19.35 1.28
CA PHE A 15 -18.40 -19.84 -0.09
C PHE A 15 -19.27 -18.89 -0.92
N LEU A 16 -18.63 -17.90 -1.54
CA LEU A 16 -19.08 -17.33 -2.80
C LEU A 16 -17.82 -17.05 -3.62
N TYR A 17 -17.41 -17.99 -4.46
CA TYR A 17 -16.75 -17.82 -5.76
C TYR A 17 -16.19 -19.18 -6.20
N ALA A 18 -17.01 -19.96 -6.90
CA ALA A 18 -16.53 -21.07 -7.70
C ALA A 18 -17.23 -21.02 -9.07
N ASN A 19 -16.42 -20.88 -10.12
CA ASN A 19 -16.70 -21.08 -11.54
C ASN A 19 -17.61 -20.04 -12.24
N ALA A 20 -17.01 -18.96 -12.76
CA ALA A 20 -17.60 -18.19 -13.85
C ALA A 20 -17.30 -18.90 -15.19
N LEU A 21 -18.34 -19.45 -15.82
CA LEU A 21 -18.31 -19.77 -17.24
C LEU A 21 -18.46 -18.47 -18.05
N PRO A 22 -17.86 -18.36 -19.26
CA PRO A 22 -17.91 -17.12 -20.04
C PRO A 22 -19.34 -16.80 -20.49
N GLY A 23 -19.83 -15.59 -20.20
CA GLY A 23 -20.99 -15.01 -20.88
C GLY A 23 -22.22 -14.62 -20.04
N HIS A 24 -22.17 -14.55 -18.71
CA HIS A 24 -23.30 -14.04 -17.91
C HIS A 24 -22.90 -12.83 -17.06
N ARG A 25 -23.66 -11.73 -17.20
CA ARG A 25 -23.57 -10.54 -16.32
C ARG A 25 -24.13 -10.91 -14.94
N ILE A 26 -23.29 -10.90 -13.92
CA ILE A 26 -23.73 -11.06 -12.52
C ILE A 26 -24.00 -9.66 -11.95
N SER A 27 -25.24 -9.44 -11.51
CA SER A 27 -25.59 -8.29 -10.67
C SER A 27 -25.25 -8.63 -9.22
N ILE A 28 -24.31 -7.90 -8.62
CA ILE A 28 -23.88 -8.11 -7.23
C ILE A 28 -24.95 -7.53 -6.30
N VAL A 29 -25.68 -8.40 -5.60
CA VAL A 29 -26.65 -8.00 -4.58
C VAL A 29 -25.98 -8.09 -3.19
N SER A 30 -25.68 -6.93 -2.60
CA SER A 30 -25.42 -6.68 -1.17
C SER A 30 -24.36 -7.57 -0.46
N ARG A 31 -23.14 -7.05 -0.25
CA ARG A 31 -22.13 -7.60 0.68
C ARG A 31 -22.52 -7.27 2.12
N HIS A 32 -23.02 -8.25 2.89
CA HIS A 32 -23.04 -8.17 4.36
C HIS A 32 -21.68 -8.57 4.91
N SER A 33 -21.25 -7.92 6.00
CA SER A 33 -19.95 -8.10 6.64
C SER A 33 -19.67 -9.57 6.98
N LEU A 34 -18.53 -10.09 6.52
CA LEU A 34 -18.00 -11.39 6.93
C LEU A 34 -17.48 -11.30 8.37
N GLN A 35 -18.38 -11.43 9.35
CA GLN A 35 -18.07 -11.60 10.78
C GLN A 35 -17.92 -13.10 11.12
N GLY A 36 -17.05 -13.81 10.41
CA GLY A 36 -16.71 -15.21 10.68
C GLY A 36 -15.36 -15.36 11.38
N ASP A 37 -15.17 -16.48 12.08
CA ASP A 37 -13.87 -16.91 12.62
C ASP A 37 -12.81 -16.92 11.49
N PRO A 38 -11.73 -16.12 11.57
CA PRO A 38 -10.67 -16.12 10.55
C PRO A 38 -10.02 -17.49 10.37
N ASP A 39 -10.08 -18.37 11.38
CA ASP A 39 -9.56 -19.74 11.33
C ASP A 39 -10.50 -20.69 10.55
N ALA A 40 -11.68 -20.25 10.12
CA ALA A 40 -12.65 -21.08 9.39
C ALA A 40 -12.56 -20.97 7.85
N CYS A 41 -11.77 -20.03 7.32
CA CYS A 41 -11.71 -19.75 5.88
C CYS A 41 -10.44 -20.32 5.24
N THR A 42 -10.61 -20.92 4.07
CA THR A 42 -9.50 -21.44 3.26
C THR A 42 -8.74 -20.29 2.61
N PHE A 43 -7.42 -20.33 2.74
CA PHE A 43 -6.49 -19.41 2.11
C PHE A 43 -6.47 -19.60 0.58
N ASN A 44 -6.68 -18.52 -0.18
CA ASN A 44 -6.45 -18.50 -1.61
C ASN A 44 -5.08 -17.85 -1.91
N SER A 45 -4.13 -18.66 -2.35
CA SER A 45 -2.76 -18.21 -2.59
C SER A 45 -2.58 -17.43 -3.89
N THR A 46 -3.57 -17.43 -4.80
CA THR A 46 -3.42 -16.87 -6.16
C THR A 46 -2.99 -15.40 -6.14
N PHE A 47 -3.70 -14.57 -5.38
CA PHE A 47 -3.36 -13.14 -5.26
C PHE A 47 -1.95 -12.94 -4.68
N LEU A 48 -1.59 -13.69 -3.64
CA LEU A 48 -0.33 -13.49 -2.94
C LEU A 48 0.88 -14.06 -3.66
N GLN A 49 0.70 -15.11 -4.47
CA GLN A 49 1.75 -15.57 -5.39
C GLN A 49 2.01 -14.51 -6.47
N ALA A 50 0.96 -13.85 -6.96
CA ALA A 50 1.12 -12.71 -7.87
C ALA A 50 1.86 -11.58 -7.15
N GLU A 51 1.36 -11.09 -6.01
CA GLU A 51 2.01 -10.02 -5.23
C GLU A 51 3.49 -10.34 -4.91
N HIS A 52 3.79 -11.57 -4.50
CA HIS A 52 5.16 -12.03 -4.21
C HIS A 52 6.09 -11.96 -5.42
N THR A 53 5.64 -12.41 -6.60
CA THR A 53 6.45 -12.35 -7.83
C THR A 53 6.75 -10.90 -8.20
N LEU A 54 5.74 -10.08 -8.03
CA LEU A 54 5.63 -8.70 -8.46
C LEU A 54 6.45 -7.75 -7.58
N ILE A 55 6.59 -8.03 -6.28
CA ILE A 55 7.34 -7.20 -5.33
C ILE A 55 8.81 -7.01 -5.72
N SER A 56 9.40 -7.98 -6.42
CA SER A 56 10.74 -7.89 -7.00
C SER A 56 10.90 -6.66 -7.90
N GLY A 57 9.95 -6.44 -8.81
CA GLY A 57 9.95 -5.34 -9.76
C GLY A 57 9.82 -3.98 -9.09
N LYS A 58 8.94 -3.87 -8.07
CA LYS A 58 8.72 -2.65 -7.27
C LYS A 58 9.99 -2.18 -6.57
N TYR A 59 10.71 -3.13 -5.98
CA TYR A 59 11.78 -2.85 -5.02
C TYR A 59 13.19 -3.18 -5.52
N GLN A 60 13.36 -3.58 -6.78
CA GLN A 60 14.67 -3.94 -7.37
C GLN A 60 15.77 -2.87 -7.16
N TYR A 61 15.39 -1.60 -7.05
CA TYR A 61 16.32 -0.48 -6.86
C TYR A 61 16.26 0.15 -5.46
N ALA A 62 15.47 -0.41 -4.55
CA ALA A 62 15.21 0.21 -3.25
C ALA A 62 16.48 0.37 -2.42
N SER A 63 17.33 -0.66 -2.35
CA SER A 63 18.61 -0.56 -1.64
C SER A 63 19.55 0.50 -2.21
N LEU A 64 19.58 0.68 -3.54
CA LEU A 64 20.38 1.71 -4.18
C LEU A 64 19.88 3.10 -3.79
N PHE A 65 18.56 3.33 -3.87
CA PHE A 65 17.96 4.59 -3.41
C PHE A 65 18.23 4.86 -1.93
N ILE A 66 18.02 3.88 -1.05
CA ILE A 66 18.24 4.03 0.40
C ILE A 66 19.71 4.33 0.72
N GLN A 67 20.65 3.84 -0.09
CA GLN A 67 22.09 4.11 0.04
C GLN A 67 22.53 5.40 -0.65
N GLY A 68 21.62 6.12 -1.33
CA GLY A 68 21.95 7.32 -2.10
C GLY A 68 22.76 7.03 -3.36
N VAL A 69 22.73 5.80 -3.86
CA VAL A 69 23.42 5.39 -5.09
C VAL A 69 22.55 5.74 -6.30
N PRO A 70 23.07 6.50 -7.28
CA PRO A 70 22.35 6.78 -8.51
C PRO A 70 22.01 5.47 -9.25
N ILE A 71 20.77 5.35 -9.68
CA ILE A 71 20.32 4.21 -10.46
C ILE A 71 20.54 4.48 -11.95
N PRO A 72 20.93 3.47 -12.76
CA PRO A 72 20.94 3.60 -14.21
C PRO A 72 19.56 4.02 -14.70
N ASP A 73 19.52 4.88 -15.70
CA ASP A 73 18.30 5.13 -16.46
C ASP A 73 18.30 4.22 -17.69
N PRO A 74 17.69 3.01 -17.60
CA PRO A 74 17.86 1.96 -18.61
C PRO A 74 17.38 2.36 -20.01
N ASP A 75 16.55 3.40 -20.12
CA ASP A 75 15.96 3.85 -21.37
C ASP A 75 16.54 5.19 -21.88
N ASN A 76 17.58 5.75 -21.23
CA ASN A 76 18.16 7.05 -21.58
C ASN A 76 17.09 8.17 -21.70
N TYR A 77 16.06 8.12 -20.87
CA TYR A 77 15.05 9.18 -20.72
C TYR A 77 15.66 10.51 -20.30
N TYR A 78 16.80 10.49 -19.60
CA TYR A 78 17.48 11.69 -19.11
C TYR A 78 18.82 11.87 -19.84
N THR A 79 18.82 12.67 -20.92
CA THR A 79 20.05 13.30 -21.40
C THR A 79 20.44 14.42 -20.43
N SER A 80 21.75 14.63 -20.27
CA SER A 80 22.43 15.46 -19.25
C SER A 80 22.11 16.96 -19.23
N ASN A 81 21.05 17.42 -19.89
CA ASN A 81 20.74 18.84 -20.04
C ASN A 81 19.54 19.32 -19.19
N ASP A 82 18.88 18.45 -18.43
CA ASP A 82 17.80 18.88 -17.54
C ASP A 82 18.37 19.42 -16.21
N THR A 83 19.13 20.50 -16.32
CA THR A 83 19.49 21.39 -15.21
C THR A 83 18.44 22.49 -15.07
N SER A 84 17.16 22.12 -15.16
CA SER A 84 16.12 23.02 -14.71
C SER A 84 16.26 23.16 -13.20
N SER A 85 16.98 24.22 -12.82
CA SER A 85 17.01 24.74 -11.46
C SER A 85 15.59 24.67 -10.90
N SER A 86 15.45 24.02 -9.74
CA SER A 86 14.26 24.10 -8.91
C SER A 86 13.99 25.58 -8.62
N ASN A 87 13.24 26.23 -9.52
CA ASN A 87 12.66 27.52 -9.20
C ASN A 87 11.77 27.25 -8.01
N ALA A 88 12.20 27.77 -6.85
CA ALA A 88 11.42 27.72 -5.64
C ALA A 88 9.98 28.15 -6.00
N PRO A 89 8.97 27.36 -5.64
CA PRO A 89 7.59 27.73 -5.92
C PRO A 89 7.36 29.12 -5.33
N ILE A 90 6.81 30.01 -6.16
CA ILE A 90 6.34 31.32 -5.72
C ILE A 90 5.35 31.04 -4.61
N LEU A 91 5.73 31.33 -3.36
CA LEU A 91 4.86 31.16 -2.20
C LEU A 91 3.58 31.97 -2.47
N PRO A 92 2.40 31.34 -2.59
CA PRO A 92 1.18 32.12 -2.52
C PRO A 92 1.14 32.81 -1.15
N ASN A 93 0.62 34.04 -1.13
CA ASN A 93 0.37 34.79 0.10
C ASN A 93 -0.34 33.88 1.13
N PRO A 94 -0.05 34.00 2.44
CA PRO A 94 -0.70 33.19 3.45
C PRO A 94 -2.21 33.43 3.38
N ILE A 95 -2.95 32.47 2.83
CA ILE A 95 -4.40 32.47 2.90
C ILE A 95 -4.74 32.10 4.33
N SER A 96 -5.18 33.09 5.09
CA SER A 96 -5.78 32.93 6.42
C SER A 96 -7.19 32.33 6.29
N ALA A 97 -7.27 31.14 5.70
CA ALA A 97 -8.46 30.30 5.79
C ALA A 97 -8.21 29.27 6.89
N ILE A 98 -9.21 29.00 7.72
CA ILE A 98 -9.21 27.85 8.62
C ILE A 98 -9.15 26.61 7.72
N ILE A 99 -7.96 26.02 7.56
CA ILE A 99 -7.79 24.77 6.82
C ILE A 99 -8.40 23.69 7.71
N LYS A 100 -9.57 23.19 7.33
CA LYS A 100 -10.14 22.00 7.98
C LYS A 100 -9.26 20.78 7.67
N PRO A 101 -9.26 19.74 8.51
CA PRO A 101 -8.61 18.48 8.18
C PRO A 101 -9.05 18.00 6.79
N VAL A 102 -8.08 17.77 5.91
CA VAL A 102 -8.33 17.35 4.53
C VAL A 102 -8.36 15.82 4.53
N VAL A 103 -9.55 15.23 4.59
CA VAL A 103 -9.70 13.77 4.72
C VAL A 103 -10.25 13.18 3.42
N ALA A 104 -9.48 12.27 2.83
CA ALA A 104 -9.93 11.40 1.76
C ALA A 104 -10.44 10.08 2.36
N ASN A 105 -11.68 9.70 2.05
CA ASN A 105 -12.15 8.36 2.37
C ASN A 105 -11.45 7.33 1.49
N LEU A 106 -11.02 6.22 2.07
CA LEU A 106 -10.45 5.11 1.32
C LEU A 106 -11.46 3.96 1.26
N THR A 107 -11.51 3.31 0.11
CA THR A 107 -12.27 2.09 -0.11
C THR A 107 -11.34 0.90 -0.06
N ASP A 108 -11.70 -0.10 0.73
CA ASP A 108 -10.97 -1.38 0.85
C ASP A 108 -11.50 -2.38 -0.19
N PHE A 109 -10.61 -2.85 -1.07
CA PHE A 109 -10.89 -3.97 -1.96
C PHE A 109 -10.53 -5.28 -1.26
N VAL A 110 -11.56 -6.02 -0.84
CA VAL A 110 -11.40 -7.31 -0.16
C VAL A 110 -11.60 -8.45 -1.17
N ASP A 111 -10.60 -9.34 -1.28
CA ASP A 111 -10.70 -10.63 -1.98
C ASP A 111 -10.66 -11.79 -0.96
N GLY A 112 -11.77 -12.50 -0.82
CA GLY A 112 -11.95 -13.53 0.20
C GLY A 112 -11.76 -12.98 1.63
N VAL A 113 -10.61 -13.30 2.22
CA VAL A 113 -10.22 -12.89 3.58
C VAL A 113 -9.02 -11.95 3.60
N ILE A 114 -8.63 -11.41 2.45
CA ILE A 114 -7.46 -10.55 2.29
C ILE A 114 -7.92 -9.15 1.91
N ASP A 115 -7.42 -8.15 2.64
CA ASP A 115 -7.56 -6.74 2.29
C ASP A 115 -6.47 -6.43 1.25
N VAL A 116 -6.85 -6.34 -0.04
CA VAL A 116 -5.91 -6.35 -1.18
C VAL A 116 -5.38 -4.96 -1.50
N LEU A 117 -6.22 -3.93 -1.39
CA LEU A 117 -5.92 -2.59 -1.89
C LEU A 117 -6.80 -1.55 -1.20
N TYR A 118 -6.21 -0.40 -0.85
CA TYR A 118 -6.95 0.76 -0.35
C TYR A 118 -6.84 1.93 -1.33
N TYR A 119 -7.95 2.29 -1.96
CA TYR A 119 -7.98 3.29 -3.03
C TYR A 119 -8.93 4.44 -2.70
N SER A 120 -8.75 5.59 -3.35
CA SER A 120 -9.59 6.77 -3.16
C SER A 120 -10.00 7.40 -4.47
N SER A 121 -11.08 8.19 -4.43
CA SER A 121 -11.49 9.03 -5.54
C SER A 121 -10.60 10.27 -5.65
N ILE A 122 -10.26 10.62 -6.88
CA ILE A 122 -9.46 11.79 -7.23
C ILE A 122 -10.06 12.45 -8.47
N ASN A 123 -9.94 13.77 -8.56
CA ASN A 123 -10.45 14.54 -9.68
C ASN A 123 -9.28 15.11 -10.48
N ILE A 124 -9.35 15.02 -11.81
CA ILE A 124 -8.30 15.48 -12.72
C ILE A 124 -8.93 16.20 -13.92
N GLY A 125 -8.34 17.31 -14.36
CA GLY A 125 -8.80 18.07 -15.53
C GLY A 125 -9.66 19.30 -15.24
N THR A 126 -9.93 20.08 -16.30
CA THR A 126 -10.87 21.22 -16.27
C THR A 126 -11.82 21.16 -17.48
N PRO A 127 -13.10 20.78 -17.30
CA PRO A 127 -13.76 20.39 -16.04
C PRO A 127 -13.19 19.07 -15.46
N PHE A 128 -13.44 18.85 -14.17
CA PHE A 128 -12.95 17.68 -13.47
C PHE A 128 -13.59 16.38 -13.98
N GLN A 129 -12.74 15.39 -14.25
CA GLN A 129 -13.07 13.99 -14.44
C GLN A 129 -12.73 13.23 -13.15
N THR A 130 -13.67 12.45 -12.64
CA THR A 130 -13.46 11.66 -11.43
C THR A 130 -12.91 10.28 -11.80
N LEU A 131 -11.75 9.95 -11.24
CA LEU A 131 -11.11 8.64 -11.33
C LEU A 131 -10.81 8.12 -9.92
N THR A 132 -10.22 6.94 -9.84
CA THR A 132 -9.77 6.30 -8.61
C THR A 132 -8.28 5.99 -8.62
N VAL A 133 -7.63 6.09 -7.46
CA VAL A 133 -6.19 5.84 -7.31
C VAL A 133 -5.89 4.93 -6.12
N ASP A 134 -4.97 3.99 -6.31
CA ASP A 134 -4.26 3.34 -5.22
C ASP A 134 -3.45 4.38 -4.43
N ILE A 135 -3.49 4.30 -3.10
CA ILE A 135 -2.69 5.14 -2.20
C ILE A 135 -1.44 4.38 -1.82
N ASP A 136 -0.32 4.67 -2.47
CA ASP A 136 0.90 3.86 -2.41
C ASP A 136 2.09 4.62 -1.80
N THR A 137 2.42 4.37 -0.53
CA THR A 137 3.62 4.95 0.10
C THR A 137 4.93 4.24 -0.31
N GLY A 138 4.85 3.18 -1.13
CA GLY A 138 5.97 2.49 -1.75
C GLY A 138 6.39 3.04 -3.11
N SER A 139 5.73 4.08 -3.63
CA SER A 139 6.12 4.76 -4.87
C SER A 139 5.84 6.28 -4.82
N ALA A 140 6.26 7.05 -5.83
CA ALA A 140 6.21 8.51 -5.81
C ALA A 140 5.54 9.17 -7.03
N ASP A 141 5.26 8.41 -8.08
CA ASP A 141 4.65 8.95 -9.30
C ASP A 141 3.11 8.92 -9.20
N LEU A 142 2.45 9.92 -9.77
CA LEU A 142 1.02 9.89 -10.09
C LEU A 142 0.88 9.47 -11.56
N TRP A 143 -0.03 8.54 -11.86
CA TRP A 143 -0.34 8.20 -13.24
C TRP A 143 -1.78 7.75 -13.44
N PHE A 144 -2.29 7.98 -14.65
CA PHE A 144 -3.59 7.52 -15.11
C PHE A 144 -3.46 6.95 -16.53
N PRO A 145 -4.26 5.93 -16.88
CA PRO A 145 -4.45 5.53 -18.26
C PRO A 145 -4.97 6.70 -19.10
N GLU A 146 -4.45 6.84 -20.30
CA GLU A 146 -4.87 7.78 -21.33
C GLU A 146 -4.67 7.10 -22.69
N HIS A 147 -5.75 7.01 -23.49
CA HIS A 147 -5.70 6.37 -24.81
C HIS A 147 -5.08 4.96 -24.76
N CYS A 148 -5.41 4.18 -23.73
CA CYS A 148 -4.86 2.86 -23.47
C CYS A 148 -5.86 1.77 -23.91
N PRO A 149 -5.65 1.09 -25.05
CA PRO A 149 -6.61 0.10 -25.55
C PRO A 149 -6.67 -1.18 -24.70
N SER A 150 -5.61 -1.50 -23.96
CA SER A 150 -5.54 -2.68 -23.08
C SER A 150 -6.05 -2.42 -21.67
N CYS A 151 -6.33 -1.16 -21.31
CA CYS A 151 -6.80 -0.78 -20.00
C CYS A 151 -8.33 -0.92 -19.93
N ILE A 152 -8.81 -1.72 -18.98
CA ILE A 152 -10.26 -2.02 -18.83
C ILE A 152 -10.97 -1.00 -17.93
N ARG A 153 -10.21 -0.29 -17.09
CA ARG A 153 -10.69 0.70 -16.13
C ARG A 153 -10.95 2.06 -16.77
N ASP A 154 -11.54 2.98 -15.99
CA ASP A 154 -11.79 4.33 -16.48
C ASP A 154 -10.44 5.01 -16.75
N GLN A 155 -10.45 5.94 -17.72
CA GLN A 155 -9.24 6.58 -18.22
C GLN A 155 -9.43 8.08 -18.19
N PHE A 156 -8.33 8.80 -18.07
CA PHE A 156 -8.35 10.24 -18.28
C PHE A 156 -8.58 10.53 -19.78
N VAL A 157 -9.55 11.41 -20.06
CA VAL A 157 -9.91 11.87 -21.41
C VAL A 157 -9.31 13.26 -21.64
N PRO A 158 -8.14 13.37 -22.29
CA PRO A 158 -7.38 14.63 -22.37
C PRO A 158 -8.11 15.69 -23.21
N ASP A 159 -8.84 15.27 -24.23
CA ASP A 159 -9.58 16.16 -25.14
C ASP A 159 -10.74 16.89 -24.45
N GLU A 160 -11.16 16.40 -23.28
CA GLU A 160 -12.20 17.02 -22.44
C GLU A 160 -11.63 17.95 -21.37
N SER A 161 -10.30 18.12 -21.28
CA SER A 161 -9.66 19.01 -20.32
C SER A 161 -8.98 20.19 -20.98
N SER A 162 -9.43 21.40 -20.62
CA SER A 162 -8.82 22.66 -21.06
C SER A 162 -7.46 22.97 -20.41
N SER A 163 -7.10 22.27 -19.32
CA SER A 163 -5.83 22.47 -18.59
C SER A 163 -4.77 21.39 -18.88
N TYR A 164 -5.06 20.44 -19.79
CA TYR A 164 -4.14 19.37 -20.14
C TYR A 164 -2.95 19.88 -20.95
N VAL A 165 -1.74 19.51 -20.53
CA VAL A 165 -0.52 19.81 -21.28
C VAL A 165 0.37 18.57 -21.39
N ASN A 166 0.35 17.94 -22.56
CA ASN A 166 1.26 16.85 -22.89
C ASN A 166 2.71 17.36 -23.03
N LYS A 167 3.63 16.83 -22.21
CA LYS A 167 5.06 17.23 -22.22
C LYS A 167 5.89 16.44 -23.22
N ARG A 168 5.32 15.40 -23.84
CA ARG A 168 5.95 14.50 -24.84
C ARG A 168 7.23 13.79 -24.38
N ARG A 169 7.63 13.95 -23.12
CA ARG A 169 8.73 13.21 -22.49
C ARG A 169 8.22 11.84 -22.13
N LYS A 170 8.93 10.79 -22.55
CA LYS A 170 8.52 9.41 -22.25
C LYS A 170 8.51 9.15 -20.74
N PHE A 171 7.61 8.27 -20.32
CA PHE A 171 7.41 7.84 -18.95
C PHE A 171 7.29 6.31 -18.91
N SER A 172 7.97 5.68 -17.94
CA SER A 172 7.91 4.24 -17.72
C SER A 172 8.23 3.93 -16.27
N VAL A 173 7.41 3.08 -15.64
CA VAL A 173 7.58 2.63 -14.25
C VAL A 173 7.26 1.15 -14.17
N VAL A 174 8.05 0.43 -13.37
CA VAL A 174 7.76 -0.94 -12.95
C VAL A 174 7.38 -0.89 -11.48
N TYR A 175 6.18 -1.38 -11.18
CA TYR A 175 5.63 -1.50 -9.84
C TYR A 175 5.71 -2.95 -9.37
N GLY A 176 5.09 -3.21 -8.23
CA GLY A 176 4.73 -4.55 -7.79
C GLY A 176 3.90 -5.14 -8.90
N SER A 177 2.64 -4.70 -8.97
CA SER A 177 1.63 -5.26 -9.84
C SER A 177 2.03 -5.40 -11.31
N GLY A 178 2.91 -4.56 -11.87
CA GLY A 178 3.24 -4.68 -13.28
C GLY A 178 4.06 -3.51 -13.81
N SER A 179 3.98 -3.24 -15.11
CA SER A 179 4.64 -2.07 -15.70
C SER A 179 3.68 -1.17 -16.48
N VAL A 180 3.95 0.13 -16.43
CA VAL A 180 3.20 1.16 -17.15
C VAL A 180 4.14 1.93 -18.07
N LYS A 181 3.66 2.29 -19.27
CA LYS A 181 4.40 3.10 -20.25
C LYS A 181 3.51 4.18 -20.84
N GLY A 182 4.11 5.33 -21.09
CA GLY A 182 3.40 6.48 -21.64
C GLY A 182 4.29 7.69 -21.79
N VAL A 183 3.73 8.87 -21.54
CA VAL A 183 4.44 10.15 -21.54
C VAL A 183 4.09 10.94 -20.27
N LEU A 184 4.92 11.92 -19.94
CA LEU A 184 4.57 12.89 -18.92
C LEU A 184 3.61 13.94 -19.48
N ALA A 185 2.67 14.34 -18.65
CA ALA A 185 1.78 15.46 -18.88
C ALA A 185 1.64 16.27 -17.58
N THR A 186 1.09 17.48 -17.68
CA THR A 186 0.66 18.26 -16.51
C THR A 186 -0.82 18.53 -16.57
N GLU A 187 -1.45 18.54 -15.40
CA GLU A 187 -2.89 18.76 -15.25
C GLU A 187 -3.24 19.38 -13.88
N THR A 188 -4.46 19.89 -13.75
CA THR A 188 -5.10 20.25 -12.49
C THR A 188 -5.62 19.00 -11.80
N VAL A 189 -5.17 18.76 -10.57
CA VAL A 189 -5.53 17.56 -9.79
C VAL A 189 -6.11 17.97 -8.45
N MET A 190 -7.22 17.37 -8.06
CA MET A 190 -7.88 17.62 -6.78
C MET A 190 -8.10 16.32 -6.00
N LEU A 191 -7.62 16.28 -4.77
CA LEU A 191 -7.81 15.17 -3.83
C LEU A 191 -8.40 15.72 -2.52
N ALA A 192 -9.50 15.13 -2.05
CA ALA A 192 -10.20 15.55 -0.83
C ALA A 192 -10.50 17.07 -0.73
N GLY A 193 -10.78 17.71 -1.87
CA GLY A 193 -11.06 19.16 -1.95
C GLY A 193 -9.82 20.06 -1.98
N VAL A 194 -8.60 19.50 -1.98
CA VAL A 194 -7.35 20.25 -2.19
C VAL A 194 -6.94 20.15 -3.64
N THR A 195 -6.85 21.30 -4.32
CA THR A 195 -6.51 21.39 -5.75
C THR A 195 -5.07 21.85 -5.95
N VAL A 196 -4.29 21.07 -6.69
CA VAL A 196 -2.95 21.40 -7.18
C VAL A 196 -3.03 21.67 -8.68
N GLN A 197 -2.53 22.83 -9.09
CA GLN A 197 -2.41 23.22 -10.50
C GLN A 197 -1.09 22.73 -11.08
N ASN A 198 -1.06 22.39 -12.37
CA ASN A 198 0.14 21.95 -13.09
C ASN A 198 0.86 20.73 -12.45
N GLN A 199 0.12 19.82 -11.81
CA GLN A 199 0.68 18.57 -11.29
C GLN A 199 1.20 17.73 -12.45
N THR A 200 2.47 17.31 -12.38
CA THR A 200 3.00 16.34 -13.35
C THR A 200 2.46 14.94 -13.05
N PHE A 201 2.02 14.23 -14.07
CA PHE A 201 1.61 12.84 -13.97
C PHE A 201 2.04 12.05 -15.22
N GLY A 202 2.05 10.73 -15.11
CA GLY A 202 2.19 9.82 -16.24
C GLY A 202 0.86 9.62 -16.96
N ALA A 203 0.77 10.08 -18.20
CA ALA A 203 -0.29 9.73 -19.14
C ALA A 203 0.05 8.38 -19.79
N VAL A 204 -0.56 7.31 -19.27
CA VAL A 204 -0.19 5.91 -19.57
C VAL A 204 -1.00 5.39 -20.74
N SER A 205 -0.33 5.05 -21.85
CA SER A 205 -0.99 4.45 -23.02
C SER A 205 -0.89 2.93 -23.07
N ARG A 206 -0.10 2.32 -22.17
CA ARG A 206 0.08 0.87 -22.06
C ARG A 206 0.32 0.45 -20.61
N THR A 207 -0.39 -0.57 -20.18
CA THR A 207 -0.21 -1.29 -18.91
C THR A 207 0.02 -2.77 -19.19
N THR A 208 0.61 -3.50 -18.24
CA THR A 208 0.49 -4.96 -18.21
C THR A 208 -0.89 -5.37 -17.67
N ASP A 209 -1.32 -6.61 -17.98
CA ASP A 209 -2.67 -7.09 -17.67
C ASP A 209 -2.95 -7.20 -16.18
N ASP A 210 -1.91 -7.23 -15.35
CA ASP A 210 -2.01 -7.35 -13.90
C ASP A 210 -2.83 -6.21 -13.26
N PHE A 211 -2.77 -5.00 -13.85
CA PHE A 211 -3.54 -3.85 -13.38
C PHE A 211 -5.05 -3.99 -13.63
N ASN A 212 -5.46 -4.86 -14.54
CA ASN A 212 -6.88 -5.04 -14.88
C ASN A 212 -7.65 -5.79 -13.78
N TYR A 213 -6.95 -6.48 -12.87
CA TYR A 213 -7.59 -7.17 -11.74
C TYR A 213 -8.07 -6.19 -10.66
N PHE A 214 -7.32 -5.11 -10.42
CA PHE A 214 -7.60 -4.16 -9.35
C PHE A 214 -8.69 -3.15 -9.72
N PRO A 215 -9.46 -2.63 -8.75
CA PRO A 215 -10.57 -1.71 -9.01
C PRO A 215 -10.16 -0.26 -9.26
N ASN A 216 -8.92 0.13 -8.98
CA ASN A 216 -8.43 1.49 -9.19
C ASN A 216 -8.12 1.77 -10.67
N ASP A 217 -8.34 3.01 -11.09
CA ASP A 217 -8.05 3.47 -12.45
C ASP A 217 -6.57 3.82 -12.63
N GLY A 218 -5.97 4.44 -11.63
CA GLY A 218 -4.57 4.85 -11.60
C GLY A 218 -3.92 4.62 -10.24
N LEU A 219 -2.77 5.25 -10.02
CA LEU A 219 -2.03 5.15 -8.75
C LEU A 219 -1.51 6.53 -8.35
N LEU A 220 -1.56 6.80 -7.05
CA LEU A 220 -0.99 7.97 -6.41
C LEU A 220 0.16 7.55 -5.50
N GLY A 221 1.38 7.81 -5.94
CA GLY A 221 2.58 7.66 -5.13
C GLY A 221 2.64 8.68 -3.99
N MET A 222 2.91 8.20 -2.78
CA MET A 222 2.95 8.95 -1.52
C MET A 222 4.32 8.86 -0.81
N ALA A 223 5.34 8.31 -1.49
CA ALA A 223 6.74 8.39 -1.07
C ALA A 223 7.37 9.76 -1.39
N PHE A 224 8.69 9.86 -1.27
CA PHE A 224 9.43 11.10 -1.57
C PHE A 224 9.67 11.24 -3.08
N GLY A 225 9.60 12.46 -3.60
CA GLY A 225 9.82 12.74 -5.04
C GLY A 225 11.22 12.35 -5.54
N SER A 226 12.17 12.10 -4.64
CA SER A 226 13.51 11.60 -4.96
C SER A 226 13.52 10.24 -5.66
N ILE A 227 12.52 9.39 -5.39
CA ILE A 227 12.35 8.09 -6.09
C ILE A 227 11.43 8.17 -7.29
N ALA A 228 10.77 9.32 -7.53
CA ALA A 228 9.88 9.49 -8.67
C ALA A 228 10.63 9.31 -9.99
N ARG A 229 10.02 8.54 -10.89
CA ARG A 229 10.49 8.37 -12.26
C ARG A 229 10.20 9.61 -13.10
N CYS A 230 9.16 10.39 -12.81
CA CYS A 230 8.93 11.65 -13.50
C CYS A 230 9.98 12.72 -13.19
N LYS A 231 10.77 12.57 -12.11
CA LYS A 231 11.73 13.57 -11.59
C LYS A 231 11.07 14.93 -11.34
N GLN A 232 9.83 14.91 -10.90
CA GLN A 232 9.06 16.07 -10.50
C GLN A 232 8.54 15.84 -9.08
N PRO A 233 8.18 16.91 -8.34
CA PRO A 233 7.58 16.76 -7.02
C PRO A 233 6.29 15.93 -7.06
N THR A 234 6.06 15.15 -6.01
CA THR A 234 4.81 14.38 -5.84
C THR A 234 3.62 15.32 -5.65
N LEU A 235 2.40 14.77 -5.77
CA LEU A 235 1.18 15.54 -5.51
C LEU A 235 1.19 16.15 -4.10
N PHE A 236 1.58 15.36 -3.09
CA PHE A 236 1.63 15.85 -1.72
C PHE A 236 2.76 16.86 -1.48
N GLU A 237 3.92 16.70 -2.12
CA GLU A 237 4.99 17.70 -2.08
C GLU A 237 4.54 19.04 -2.67
N ASN A 238 3.79 19.02 -3.77
CA ASN A 238 3.20 20.23 -4.35
C ASN A 238 2.14 20.86 -3.44
N MET A 239 1.30 20.05 -2.76
CA MET A 239 0.37 20.56 -1.74
C MET A 239 1.10 21.28 -0.60
N MET A 240 2.17 20.68 -0.07
CA MET A 240 2.99 21.30 0.98
C MET A 240 3.68 22.57 0.50
N ALA A 241 4.23 22.56 -0.71
CA ALA A 241 4.94 23.70 -1.27
C ALA A 241 4.02 24.90 -1.52
N ALA A 242 2.77 24.64 -1.92
CA ALA A 242 1.74 25.65 -2.13
C ALA A 242 1.02 26.08 -0.83
N GLY A 243 1.35 25.48 0.33
CA GLY A 243 0.69 25.81 1.60
C GLY A 243 -0.78 25.39 1.67
N LEU A 244 -1.15 24.34 0.93
CA LEU A 244 -2.55 23.87 0.82
C LEU A 244 -2.94 22.88 1.93
N VAL A 245 -1.99 22.49 2.78
CA VAL A 245 -2.18 21.57 3.91
C VAL A 245 -1.63 22.21 5.19
N GLU A 246 -2.29 21.97 6.32
CA GLU A 246 -1.96 22.60 7.59
C GLU A 246 -0.61 22.13 8.16
N ALA A 247 -0.29 20.85 7.99
CA ALA A 247 0.96 20.25 8.42
C ALA A 247 1.68 19.54 7.27
N ARG A 248 3.01 19.40 7.39
CA ARG A 248 3.87 18.68 6.45
C ARG A 248 3.85 17.18 6.70
N MET A 249 2.66 16.61 6.86
CA MET A 249 2.46 15.20 7.17
C MET A 249 1.14 14.70 6.60
N PHE A 250 1.03 13.40 6.40
CA PHE A 250 -0.25 12.75 6.17
C PHE A 250 -0.37 11.51 7.07
N SER A 251 -1.59 11.11 7.39
CA SER A 251 -1.86 9.95 8.25
C SER A 251 -2.83 9.00 7.58
N VAL A 252 -2.63 7.69 7.77
CA VAL A 252 -3.44 6.64 7.14
C VAL A 252 -3.99 5.70 8.19
N HIS A 253 -5.32 5.55 8.19
CA HIS A 253 -6.03 4.54 8.97
C HIS A 253 -6.63 3.52 7.99
N LEU A 254 -6.29 2.24 8.17
CA LEU A 254 -6.78 1.16 7.33
C LEU A 254 -7.70 0.26 8.15
N THR A 255 -8.98 0.15 7.80
CA THR A 255 -9.91 -0.79 8.42
C THR A 255 -9.71 -2.20 7.88
N ARG A 256 -10.03 -3.20 8.71
CA ARG A 256 -9.94 -4.63 8.35
C ARG A 256 -11.22 -5.11 7.71
N LYS A 257 -11.14 -5.77 6.56
CA LYS A 257 -12.24 -6.54 5.91
C LYS A 257 -13.51 -5.74 5.80
N ARG A 258 -13.38 -4.43 5.52
CA ARG A 258 -14.48 -3.48 5.51
C ARG A 258 -14.23 -2.48 4.40
N GLU A 259 -15.12 -2.52 3.41
CA GLU A 259 -15.12 -1.61 2.27
C GLU A 259 -15.01 -0.13 2.68
N LYS A 260 -15.58 0.25 3.82
CA LYS A 260 -15.59 1.64 4.33
C LYS A 260 -15.02 1.75 5.73
N GLY A 261 -14.41 2.89 6.00
CA GLY A 261 -13.94 3.31 7.33
C GLY A 261 -12.46 3.69 7.35
N SER A 262 -11.70 3.23 6.35
CA SER A 262 -10.34 3.67 6.08
C SER A 262 -10.30 5.14 5.64
N GLU A 263 -9.21 5.83 5.96
CA GLU A 263 -9.02 7.24 5.59
C GLU A 263 -7.54 7.60 5.35
N LEU A 264 -7.35 8.62 4.53
CA LEU A 264 -6.10 9.37 4.36
C LEU A 264 -6.33 10.81 4.82
N CYS A 265 -5.64 11.21 5.88
CA CYS A 265 -5.67 12.57 6.43
C CYS A 265 -4.49 13.37 5.88
N LEU A 266 -4.72 14.32 4.98
CA LEU A 266 -3.69 15.18 4.39
C LEU A 266 -3.48 16.43 5.27
N GLY A 267 -2.25 16.62 5.73
CA GLY A 267 -1.92 17.72 6.63
C GLY A 267 -2.48 17.60 8.04
N CYS A 268 -2.96 16.42 8.43
CA CYS A 268 -3.69 16.23 9.68
C CYS A 268 -3.44 14.87 10.33
N TRP A 269 -3.92 14.76 11.57
CA TRP A 269 -3.94 13.56 12.39
C TRP A 269 -5.27 13.50 13.13
N ASP A 270 -6.11 12.51 12.82
CA ASP A 270 -7.41 12.33 13.46
C ASP A 270 -7.28 11.54 14.77
N ALA A 271 -7.46 12.23 15.89
CA ALA A 271 -7.42 11.64 17.22
C ALA A 271 -8.47 10.54 17.43
N THR A 272 -9.57 10.55 16.67
CA THR A 272 -10.62 9.52 16.77
C THR A 272 -10.18 8.17 16.21
N LYS A 273 -9.08 8.12 15.42
CA LYS A 273 -8.52 6.91 14.82
C LYS A 273 -7.43 6.23 15.66
N ALA A 274 -7.03 6.85 16.76
CA ALA A 274 -5.95 6.36 17.62
C ALA A 274 -6.39 6.21 19.09
N ARG A 275 -5.61 5.44 19.84
CA ARG A 275 -5.76 5.28 21.31
C ARG A 275 -4.72 6.03 22.12
N GLU A 276 -3.68 6.49 21.45
CA GLU A 276 -2.53 7.12 22.06
C GLU A 276 -1.90 8.10 21.07
N LYS A 277 -0.95 8.90 21.55
CA LYS A 277 -0.16 9.77 20.68
C LYS A 277 0.83 8.92 19.87
N PRO A 278 1.14 9.32 18.63
CA PRO A 278 2.10 8.59 17.81
C PRO A 278 3.49 8.62 18.43
N LEU A 279 4.14 7.46 18.47
CA LEU A 279 5.57 7.34 18.70
C LEU A 279 6.29 7.51 17.37
N TYR A 280 7.17 8.50 17.28
CA TYR A 280 7.87 8.83 16.04
C TYR A 280 9.25 8.19 15.96
N ILE A 281 9.55 7.60 14.80
CA ILE A 281 10.84 7.01 14.46
C ILE A 281 11.40 7.75 13.24
N ALA A 282 12.67 8.13 13.29
CA ALA A 282 13.31 8.85 12.21
C ALA A 282 13.41 7.99 10.94
N VAL A 283 13.08 8.58 9.79
CA VAL A 283 13.31 7.96 8.49
C VAL A 283 14.80 7.98 8.17
N LYS A 284 15.32 6.90 7.60
CA LYS A 284 16.74 6.73 7.25
C LYS A 284 17.19 7.67 6.14
N SER A 285 16.38 7.79 5.09
CA SER A 285 16.62 8.62 3.91
C SER A 285 15.29 9.05 3.31
N GLU A 286 15.19 10.29 2.81
CA GLU A 286 14.00 10.81 2.12
C GLU A 286 13.88 10.22 0.71
N THR A 287 13.70 8.90 0.64
CA THR A 287 13.52 8.10 -0.58
C THR A 287 12.26 7.27 -0.49
N TYR A 288 12.32 6.18 0.26
CA TYR A 288 11.15 5.46 0.75
C TYR A 288 10.89 5.85 2.21
N TRP A 289 9.70 5.54 2.72
CA TRP A 289 9.39 5.65 4.15
C TRP A 289 10.08 4.52 4.92
N THR A 290 11.40 4.62 5.05
CA THR A 290 12.27 3.57 5.60
C THR A 290 12.68 3.84 7.04
N VAL A 291 12.43 2.89 7.93
CA VAL A 291 12.92 2.87 9.32
C VAL A 291 13.85 1.68 9.55
N PHE A 292 14.68 1.77 10.59
CA PHE A 292 15.54 0.65 11.00
C PHE A 292 14.73 -0.37 11.81
N MET A 293 14.90 -1.66 11.50
CA MET A 293 14.26 -2.74 12.24
C MET A 293 15.28 -3.53 13.07
N ASP A 294 15.07 -3.56 14.38
CA ASP A 294 16.02 -4.10 15.35
C ASP A 294 15.82 -5.57 15.63
N ALA A 295 14.57 -6.03 15.64
CA ALA A 295 14.21 -7.36 16.13
C ALA A 295 12.79 -7.78 15.68
N VAL A 296 12.55 -9.08 15.79
CA VAL A 296 11.22 -9.69 15.77
C VAL A 296 10.94 -10.34 17.13
N ILE A 297 9.68 -10.33 17.53
CA ILE A 297 9.20 -10.93 18.78
C ILE A 297 8.07 -11.91 18.45
N VAL A 298 8.07 -13.06 19.12
CA VAL A 298 6.96 -14.03 19.11
C VAL A 298 6.69 -14.48 20.55
N GLY A 299 5.54 -14.08 21.09
CA GLY A 299 5.20 -14.32 22.49
C GLY A 299 6.22 -13.64 23.42
N GLN A 300 6.90 -14.44 24.25
CA GLN A 300 7.96 -13.98 25.15
C GLN A 300 9.36 -14.08 24.53
N GLN A 301 9.50 -14.66 23.34
CA GLN A 301 10.78 -14.83 22.66
C GLN A 301 11.09 -13.61 21.79
N GLN A 302 12.34 -13.16 21.81
CA GLN A 302 12.83 -12.07 20.96
C GLN A 302 14.09 -12.52 20.23
N LYS A 303 14.15 -12.25 18.92
CA LYS A 303 15.37 -12.41 18.10
C LYS A 303 15.85 -11.04 17.66
N SER A 304 17.05 -10.69 18.12
CA SER A 304 17.74 -9.49 17.64
C SER A 304 18.20 -9.70 16.19
N LEU A 305 17.86 -8.74 15.35
CA LEU A 305 18.20 -8.65 13.93
C LEU A 305 19.06 -7.42 13.63
N ALA A 306 19.42 -6.63 14.64
CA ALA A 306 20.12 -5.36 14.49
C ALA A 306 21.45 -5.49 13.73
N SER A 307 22.15 -6.63 13.85
CA SER A 307 23.40 -6.88 13.11
C SER A 307 23.19 -6.98 11.60
N LEU A 308 21.98 -7.30 11.13
CA LEU A 308 21.64 -7.38 9.71
C LEU A 308 21.37 -6.00 9.09
N LYS A 309 21.21 -4.98 9.93
CA LYS A 309 20.90 -3.60 9.53
C LYS A 309 19.67 -3.49 8.63
N LEU A 310 18.57 -4.10 9.07
CA LEU A 310 17.36 -4.21 8.28
C LEU A 310 16.73 -2.84 8.00
N ASN A 311 16.37 -2.64 6.73
CA ASN A 311 15.68 -1.45 6.23
C ASN A 311 14.21 -1.80 6.01
N ALA A 312 13.34 -1.37 6.92
CA ALA A 312 11.90 -1.60 6.82
C ALA A 312 11.22 -0.44 6.09
N VAL A 313 10.72 -0.69 4.87
CA VAL A 313 9.88 0.25 4.12
C VAL A 313 8.43 0.06 4.56
N ILE A 314 7.80 1.13 5.04
CA ILE A 314 6.39 1.12 5.43
C ILE A 314 5.52 1.49 4.22
N ASP A 315 4.73 0.53 3.74
CA ASP A 315 4.09 0.61 2.43
C ASP A 315 2.59 0.34 2.48
N THR A 316 1.76 1.36 2.23
CA THR A 316 0.30 1.20 2.12
C THR A 316 -0.15 0.47 0.85
N GLY A 317 0.68 0.44 -0.19
CA GLY A 317 0.43 -0.26 -1.45
C GLY A 317 1.01 -1.68 -1.48
N THR A 318 1.28 -2.29 -0.32
CA THR A 318 1.64 -3.71 -0.18
C THR A 318 0.74 -4.36 0.86
N THR A 319 0.25 -5.56 0.59
CA THR A 319 -0.68 -6.27 1.48
C THR A 319 0.03 -6.87 2.69
N LEU A 320 1.10 -7.64 2.46
CA LEU A 320 1.78 -8.45 3.49
C LEU A 320 3.08 -7.82 4.01
N ILE A 321 3.75 -8.56 4.90
CA ILE A 321 5.13 -8.28 5.27
C ILE A 321 6.05 -9.21 4.48
N TYR A 322 7.06 -8.64 3.81
CA TYR A 322 8.06 -9.40 3.07
C TYR A 322 9.44 -9.17 3.66
N ALA A 323 10.18 -10.23 3.96
CA ALA A 323 11.54 -10.17 4.47
C ALA A 323 12.42 -11.25 3.84
N SER A 324 13.74 -11.22 4.04
CA SER A 324 14.60 -12.31 3.56
C SER A 324 14.31 -13.61 4.30
N ARG A 325 14.66 -14.75 3.70
CA ARG A 325 14.51 -16.08 4.31
C ARG A 325 15.13 -16.14 5.69
N LEU A 326 16.31 -15.55 5.87
CA LEU A 326 17.00 -15.51 7.16
C LEU A 326 16.17 -14.81 8.24
N VAL A 327 15.42 -13.75 7.90
CA VAL A 327 14.54 -13.05 8.83
C VAL A 327 13.26 -13.85 9.08
N THR A 328 12.65 -14.40 8.03
CA THR A 328 11.42 -15.18 8.18
C THR A 328 11.65 -16.46 8.96
N GLU A 329 12.74 -17.19 8.72
CA GLU A 329 13.12 -18.37 9.50
C GLU A 329 13.29 -18.05 10.98
N GLN A 330 13.96 -16.93 11.31
CA GLN A 330 14.11 -16.51 12.71
C GLN A 330 12.78 -16.19 13.40
N LEU A 331 11.82 -15.62 12.66
CA LEU A 331 10.47 -15.39 13.17
C LEU A 331 9.72 -16.73 13.37
N TYR A 332 9.62 -17.55 12.32
CA TYR A 332 8.81 -18.77 12.36
C TYR A 332 9.39 -19.85 13.28
N MET A 333 10.72 -19.94 13.44
CA MET A 333 11.33 -20.88 14.40
C MET A 333 10.91 -20.64 15.86
N MET A 334 10.39 -19.45 16.19
CA MET A 334 9.83 -19.16 17.51
C MET A 334 8.36 -19.60 17.66
N ILE A 335 7.71 -20.03 16.58
CA ILE A 335 6.34 -20.57 16.55
C ILE A 335 6.42 -22.11 16.51
N PRO A 336 6.05 -22.82 17.59
CA PRO A 336 6.07 -24.27 17.61
C PRO A 336 5.24 -24.90 16.49
N GLY A 337 5.81 -25.91 15.82
CA GLY A 337 5.14 -26.61 14.71
C GLY A 337 5.10 -25.83 13.40
N SER A 338 5.71 -24.64 13.32
CA SER A 338 5.79 -23.93 12.04
C SER A 338 6.70 -24.64 11.03
N SER A 339 6.43 -24.44 9.75
CA SER A 339 7.24 -24.97 8.64
C SER A 339 7.03 -24.13 7.38
N PRO A 340 7.97 -24.17 6.41
CA PRO A 340 7.72 -23.63 5.07
C PRO A 340 6.45 -24.24 4.46
N ALA A 341 5.74 -23.44 3.68
CA ALA A 341 4.51 -23.80 2.98
C ALA A 341 4.70 -23.63 1.47
N ASP A 342 5.82 -24.12 0.93
CA ASP A 342 6.16 -24.03 -0.49
C ASP A 342 5.12 -24.74 -1.38
N ASP A 343 4.35 -25.67 -0.81
CA ASP A 343 3.19 -26.33 -1.44
C ASP A 343 2.00 -25.39 -1.66
N VAL A 344 1.93 -24.30 -0.89
CA VAL A 344 0.89 -23.27 -0.97
C VAL A 344 1.33 -22.09 -1.82
N GLY A 345 2.61 -21.70 -1.72
CA GLY A 345 3.22 -20.64 -2.49
C GLY A 345 4.65 -20.36 -2.04
N GLN A 346 5.47 -19.85 -2.95
CA GLN A 346 6.87 -19.56 -2.67
C GLN A 346 7.02 -18.57 -1.50
N GLY A 347 7.90 -18.91 -0.57
CA GLY A 347 8.24 -18.03 0.56
C GLY A 347 7.18 -17.98 1.65
N MET A 348 6.08 -18.72 1.52
CA MET A 348 5.04 -18.81 2.54
C MET A 348 5.47 -19.75 3.67
N TYR A 349 4.91 -19.52 4.85
CA TYR A 349 5.07 -20.40 6.01
C TYR A 349 3.70 -20.72 6.60
N LYS A 350 3.59 -21.93 7.15
CA LYS A 350 2.41 -22.41 7.85
C LYS A 350 2.74 -22.79 9.29
N TYR A 351 1.76 -22.67 10.18
CA TYR A 351 1.87 -23.03 11.59
C TYR A 351 0.53 -23.56 12.11
N PRO A 352 0.49 -24.33 13.22
CA PRO A 352 -0.77 -24.83 13.78
C PRO A 352 -1.69 -23.65 14.13
N CYS A 353 -2.93 -23.63 13.62
CA CYS A 353 -3.85 -22.51 13.80
C CYS A 353 -4.13 -22.19 15.28
N ASP A 354 -4.12 -23.20 16.15
CA ASP A 354 -4.32 -23.08 17.60
C ASP A 354 -3.11 -22.49 18.35
N SER A 355 -1.98 -22.28 17.67
CA SER A 355 -0.79 -21.65 18.26
C SER A 355 -1.11 -20.24 18.75
N GLU A 356 -0.65 -19.88 19.94
CA GLU A 356 -0.71 -18.50 20.41
C GLU A 356 0.39 -17.65 19.74
N VAL A 357 0.03 -16.96 18.66
CA VAL A 357 0.98 -16.19 17.86
C VAL A 357 0.83 -14.69 18.14
N ASN A 358 1.63 -14.20 19.08
CA ASN A 358 1.76 -12.77 19.39
C ASN A 358 3.03 -12.21 18.74
N ILE A 359 2.92 -11.69 17.51
CA ILE A 359 4.05 -11.12 16.76
C ILE A 359 4.21 -9.63 17.08
N ALA A 360 5.46 -9.18 17.25
CA ALA A 360 5.77 -7.75 17.20
C ALA A 360 7.01 -7.47 16.35
N LEU A 361 6.99 -6.34 15.64
CA LEU A 361 8.18 -5.76 15.03
C LEU A 361 8.81 -4.79 16.02
N VAL A 362 10.13 -4.65 15.98
CA VAL A 362 10.86 -3.70 16.82
C VAL A 362 11.54 -2.67 15.95
N PHE A 363 11.23 -1.40 16.18
CA PHE A 363 11.82 -0.25 15.49
C PHE A 363 12.32 0.76 16.51
N ASP A 364 13.58 1.18 16.40
CA ASP A 364 14.26 2.07 17.34
C ASP A 364 14.10 1.62 18.81
N GLY A 365 14.22 0.31 19.06
CA GLY A 365 14.06 -0.32 20.37
C GLY A 365 12.62 -0.42 20.89
N HIS A 366 11.63 0.13 20.19
CA HIS A 366 10.23 0.11 20.59
C HIS A 366 9.48 -1.04 19.93
N LYS A 367 8.60 -1.69 20.71
CA LYS A 367 7.85 -2.88 20.27
C LYS A 367 6.51 -2.48 19.70
N PHE A 368 6.19 -3.00 18.53
CA PHE A 368 4.92 -2.78 17.84
C PHE A 368 4.24 -4.14 17.55
N PRO A 369 3.42 -4.64 18.49
CA PRO A 369 2.61 -5.84 18.27
C PRO A 369 1.68 -5.71 17.07
N ILE A 370 1.57 -6.77 16.27
CA ILE A 370 0.62 -6.89 15.16
C ILE A 370 -0.62 -7.62 15.70
N ASP A 371 -1.81 -7.16 15.34
CA ASP A 371 -3.04 -7.86 15.66
C ASP A 371 -3.04 -9.25 15.02
N ARG A 372 -3.28 -10.29 15.81
CA ARG A 372 -3.31 -11.68 15.34
C ARG A 372 -4.21 -11.85 14.11
N ARG A 373 -5.33 -11.13 14.04
CA ARG A 373 -6.30 -11.23 12.93
C ARG A 373 -5.76 -10.73 11.59
N ASP A 374 -4.70 -9.93 11.61
CA ASP A 374 -3.99 -9.51 10.40
C ASP A 374 -2.83 -10.43 10.06
N PHE A 375 -2.26 -11.12 11.04
CA PHE A 375 -1.18 -12.08 10.82
C PHE A 375 -1.69 -13.43 10.30
N VAL A 376 -2.89 -13.87 10.70
CA VAL A 376 -3.48 -15.13 10.23
C VAL A 376 -4.17 -14.90 8.89
N LEU A 377 -3.66 -15.48 7.80
CA LEU A 377 -4.25 -15.35 6.46
C LEU A 377 -5.36 -16.37 6.16
N GLY A 378 -5.51 -17.39 7.01
CA GLY A 378 -6.49 -18.47 6.87
C GLY A 378 -5.83 -19.85 6.84
N LYS A 379 -6.67 -20.90 6.80
CA LYS A 379 -6.21 -22.30 6.74
C LYS A 379 -5.62 -22.65 5.38
N VAL A 380 -4.61 -23.52 5.37
CA VAL A 380 -3.99 -24.03 4.13
C VAL A 380 -5.03 -24.66 3.20
N ASP A 381 -5.97 -25.42 3.77
CA ASP A 381 -7.14 -25.97 3.10
C ASP A 381 -8.29 -26.11 4.12
N ALA A 382 -9.50 -26.43 3.66
CA ALA A 382 -10.71 -26.46 4.50
C ALA A 382 -10.59 -27.40 5.72
N ASN A 383 -9.79 -28.47 5.64
CA ASN A 383 -9.64 -29.47 6.69
C ASN A 383 -8.27 -29.39 7.40
N SER A 384 -7.42 -28.44 7.02
CA SER A 384 -6.09 -28.29 7.59
C SER A 384 -6.15 -27.74 9.01
N SER A 385 -5.30 -28.28 9.89
CA SER A 385 -5.01 -27.69 11.20
C SER A 385 -3.93 -26.60 11.14
N TYR A 386 -3.43 -26.29 9.94
CA TYR A 386 -2.38 -25.30 9.71
C TYR A 386 -2.93 -24.05 9.04
N CYS A 387 -2.44 -22.90 9.50
CA CYS A 387 -2.76 -21.56 9.02
C CYS A 387 -1.53 -20.93 8.37
N VAL A 388 -1.75 -20.10 7.35
CA VAL A 388 -0.69 -19.35 6.66
C VAL A 388 -0.44 -18.02 7.37
N GLY A 389 0.83 -17.67 7.57
CA GLY A 389 1.21 -16.41 8.23
C GLY A 389 1.40 -15.24 7.27
N GLY A 390 1.14 -14.03 7.76
CA GLY A 390 1.22 -12.77 7.03
C GLY A 390 2.64 -12.22 6.79
N VAL A 391 3.67 -13.01 7.11
CA VAL A 391 5.09 -12.68 6.85
C VAL A 391 5.65 -13.70 5.87
N LEU A 392 6.05 -13.26 4.69
CA LEU A 392 6.57 -14.08 3.60
C LEU A 392 8.05 -13.80 3.36
N SER A 393 8.77 -14.83 2.91
CA SER A 393 10.13 -14.68 2.42
C SER A 393 10.11 -14.11 1.01
N HIS A 394 10.87 -13.05 0.74
CA HIS A 394 11.10 -12.56 -0.62
C HIS A 394 12.32 -13.21 -1.29
N ASP A 395 12.94 -14.24 -0.71
CA ASP A 395 14.11 -14.88 -1.34
C ASP A 395 13.79 -15.46 -2.72
N GLY A 396 14.73 -15.28 -3.65
CA GLY A 396 14.55 -15.58 -5.07
C GLY A 396 13.97 -14.43 -5.89
N SER A 397 13.52 -13.34 -5.26
CA SER A 397 13.06 -12.11 -5.92
C SER A 397 14.19 -11.21 -6.44
N GLY A 398 15.43 -11.46 -6.01
CA GLY A 398 16.58 -10.57 -6.28
C GLY A 398 16.65 -9.32 -5.41
N LEU A 399 15.73 -9.16 -4.45
CA LEU A 399 15.78 -8.08 -3.46
C LEU A 399 16.93 -8.29 -2.46
N ASP A 400 17.42 -7.17 -1.91
CA ASP A 400 18.46 -7.18 -0.88
C ASP A 400 17.98 -7.91 0.38
N ALA A 401 18.82 -8.78 0.93
CA ALA A 401 18.50 -9.55 2.12
C ALA A 401 18.24 -8.68 3.37
N ASN A 402 18.71 -7.43 3.38
CA ASN A 402 18.43 -6.47 4.46
C ASN A 402 17.12 -5.70 4.28
N LEU A 403 16.44 -5.81 3.14
CA LEU A 403 15.19 -5.09 2.88
C LEU A 403 14.02 -5.85 3.51
N VAL A 404 13.17 -5.12 4.23
CA VAL A 404 11.88 -5.59 4.73
C VAL A 404 10.81 -4.65 4.21
N ILE A 405 9.72 -5.19 3.69
CA ILE A 405 8.57 -4.40 3.23
C ILE A 405 7.44 -4.68 4.20
N VAL A 406 6.91 -3.64 4.81
CA VAL A 406 5.94 -3.72 5.91
C VAL A 406 4.62 -3.14 5.43
N GLY A 407 3.73 -4.03 4.99
CA GLY A 407 2.46 -3.69 4.37
C GLY A 407 1.26 -3.55 5.33
N ALA A 408 0.06 -3.65 4.75
CA ALA A 408 -1.22 -3.51 5.42
C ALA A 408 -1.41 -4.43 6.63
N VAL A 409 -0.81 -5.64 6.64
CA VAL A 409 -0.79 -6.54 7.81
C VAL A 409 -0.32 -5.81 9.08
N PHE A 410 0.69 -4.95 8.98
CA PHE A 410 1.15 -4.12 10.09
C PHE A 410 0.34 -2.83 10.22
N ILE A 411 0.11 -2.12 9.11
CA ILE A 411 -0.49 -0.77 9.12
C ILE A 411 -1.93 -0.79 9.65
N LYS A 412 -2.71 -1.86 9.45
CA LYS A 412 -4.05 -2.01 10.07
C LYS A 412 -4.01 -1.98 11.60
N SER A 413 -2.88 -2.33 12.21
CA SER A 413 -2.69 -2.29 13.66
C SER A 413 -2.39 -0.90 14.21
N TYR A 414 -1.90 0.02 13.38
CA TYR A 414 -1.42 1.34 13.80
C TYR A 414 -1.95 2.45 12.90
N TYR A 415 -2.55 3.49 13.50
CA TYR A 415 -2.75 4.74 12.79
C TYR A 415 -1.38 5.33 12.49
N THR A 416 -1.01 5.35 11.21
CA THR A 416 0.35 5.58 10.77
C THR A 416 0.48 6.97 10.17
N THR A 417 1.41 7.77 10.68
CA THR A 417 1.66 9.15 10.26
C THR A 417 3.00 9.25 9.54
N PHE A 418 2.98 9.73 8.31
CA PHE A 418 4.13 9.99 7.49
C PHE A 418 4.43 11.49 7.53
N ASP A 419 5.44 11.89 8.30
CA ASP A 419 5.76 13.27 8.61
C ASP A 419 7.08 13.66 7.92
N TYR A 420 7.03 14.63 7.01
CA TYR A 420 8.22 15.18 6.32
C TYR A 420 9.10 16.00 7.26
N GLY A 421 8.68 16.17 8.51
CA GLY A 421 9.37 16.94 9.52
C GLY A 421 9.27 18.46 9.29
N PRO A 422 9.78 19.25 10.25
CA PRO A 422 9.99 20.66 10.02
C PRO A 422 11.02 20.86 8.91
N ARG A 423 11.04 22.03 8.25
CA ARG A 423 11.98 22.32 7.15
C ARG A 423 13.47 22.17 7.54
N SER A 424 13.79 22.20 8.83
CA SER A 424 15.14 22.01 9.39
C SER A 424 15.36 20.66 10.06
N GLY A 425 14.35 19.76 10.05
CA GLY A 425 14.40 18.45 10.68
C GLY A 425 14.40 17.33 9.66
N LYS A 426 14.47 16.09 10.15
CA LYS A 426 14.39 14.88 9.32
C LYS A 426 12.94 14.40 9.25
N ALA A 427 12.57 13.80 8.13
CA ALA A 427 11.34 13.03 8.02
C ALA A 427 11.30 11.88 9.06
N ARG A 428 10.09 11.49 9.46
CA ARG A 428 9.82 10.50 10.51
C ARG A 428 8.47 9.82 10.29
N ILE A 429 8.32 8.61 10.82
CA ILE A 429 7.06 7.86 10.80
C ILE A 429 6.54 7.75 12.23
N GLY A 430 5.29 8.12 12.44
CA GLY A 430 4.58 8.01 13.71
C GLY A 430 3.68 6.79 13.72
N PHE A 431 3.77 5.96 14.75
CA PHE A 431 2.83 4.86 14.97
C PHE A 431 2.05 5.10 16.26
N ALA A 432 0.72 5.11 16.15
CA ALA A 432 -0.20 5.12 17.29
C ALA A 432 -1.12 3.90 17.21
N LYS A 433 -1.36 3.21 18.33
CA LYS A 433 -2.32 2.08 18.35
C LYS A 433 -3.66 2.49 17.72
N SER A 434 -4.06 1.78 16.66
CA SER A 434 -5.30 2.03 15.92
C SER A 434 -6.53 1.61 16.73
N ILE A 435 -7.67 2.27 16.49
CA ILE A 435 -8.97 1.86 17.02
C ILE A 435 -9.39 0.44 16.61
N ASN A 436 -8.80 -0.11 15.52
CA ASN A 436 -9.09 -1.46 15.06
C ASN A 436 -8.78 -2.52 16.12
N GLN A 437 -7.87 -2.22 17.05
CA GLN A 437 -7.44 -3.09 18.14
C GLN A 437 -8.51 -3.29 19.22
N ASP A 438 -9.51 -2.41 19.29
CA ASP A 438 -10.58 -2.50 20.29
C ASP A 438 -11.70 -3.43 19.85
N ILE A 439 -11.77 -3.73 18.56
CA ILE A 439 -12.82 -4.59 18.00
C ILE A 439 -12.46 -6.01 18.38
N ILE A 440 -12.70 -6.41 19.63
CA ILE A 440 -12.75 -7.82 20.02
C ILE A 440 -14.18 -8.24 19.70
N SER A 441 -14.38 -9.01 18.63
CA SER A 441 -15.63 -9.71 18.37
C SER A 441 -15.56 -11.09 18.99
#